data_AF-A0A8S1KXY3-F1
#
_entry.id   AF-A0A8S1KXY3-F1
#
_cell.length_a   1.000
_cell.length_b   1.000
_cell.length_c   1.000
_cell.angle_alpha   90.00
_cell.angle_beta   90.00
_cell.angle_gamma   90.00
#
_symmetry.space_group_name_H-M   'P 1'
#
loop_
_entity.id
_entity.type
_entity.pdbx_description
1 polymer ?
#
loop_
_entity_poly.entity_id
_entity_poly.type
_entity_poly.pdbx_seq_one_letter_code
_entity_poly.pdbx_strand_id
1 'polypeptide(L)'
;MIRLQIHYKTEFGQALYISGKSKYLGQWNPEQAIRMIWTQNNIWIAEVAYHMMEYKYFISQYDKVQKICWESGPNRVTNKHSIDVWNHRKIYFQCVNPQNFDIYISGSQISMGQFQRRVRMKNKDGMSQQKFVINIDDCQIQYQYHIVTKSEFSSPVYKVDLNCQQQYYKDALLIFSDGLTKLKQMIFQLNKNICYGYVPLENEDYQALKKANLKTIIEFCNTKEQSLLEQQTKYEDIVHLIVNLYHFKQENFAKRLLQLIQVLIQKYQLLYICNNSLTHLRKYLSVYEKLSFGPQK
;
A
#
# COMPACT_ATOMS: atom_id res chain seq x y z
N MET A 1 35.54 -21.78 -7.41
CA MET A 1 34.13 -22.00 -7.81
C MET A 1 33.25 -21.13 -6.93
N ILE A 2 32.15 -20.61 -7.47
CA ILE A 2 31.05 -20.01 -6.69
C ILE A 2 29.80 -20.87 -6.86
N ARG A 3 28.95 -20.86 -5.84
CA ARG A 3 27.63 -21.48 -5.88
C ARG A 3 26.58 -20.39 -6.12
N LEU A 4 25.91 -20.47 -7.26
CA LEU A 4 24.72 -19.69 -7.54
C LEU A 4 23.52 -20.45 -7.00
N GLN A 5 22.66 -19.75 -6.27
CA GLN A 5 21.46 -20.30 -5.64
C GLN A 5 20.28 -19.36 -5.87
N ILE A 6 19.14 -19.92 -6.23
CA ILE A 6 17.90 -19.18 -6.45
C ILE A 6 16.70 -20.02 -6.02
N HIS A 7 15.74 -19.39 -5.34
CA HIS A 7 14.49 -20.03 -4.96
C HIS A 7 13.46 -19.76 -6.06
N TYR A 8 13.04 -20.81 -6.78
CA TYR A 8 12.11 -20.67 -7.88
C TYR A 8 11.27 -21.93 -8.11
N LYS A 9 9.94 -21.80 -8.09
CA LYS A 9 9.01 -22.90 -8.35
C LYS A 9 8.77 -23.03 -9.86
N THR A 10 9.15 -24.16 -10.44
CA THR A 10 8.85 -24.50 -11.85
C THR A 10 7.62 -25.41 -11.95
N GLU A 11 7.04 -25.51 -13.14
CA GLU A 11 6.03 -26.52 -13.45
C GLU A 11 6.68 -27.89 -13.70
N PHE A 12 5.86 -28.95 -13.67
CA PHE A 12 6.33 -30.29 -14.02
C PHE A 12 6.88 -30.32 -15.46
N GLY A 13 8.02 -30.99 -15.65
CA GLY A 13 8.72 -31.05 -16.94
C GLY A 13 9.55 -29.82 -17.30
N GLN A 14 9.56 -28.77 -16.47
CA GLN A 14 10.41 -27.60 -16.65
C GLN A 14 11.69 -27.70 -15.82
N ALA A 15 12.74 -27.05 -16.31
CA ALA A 15 14.00 -26.90 -15.63
C ALA A 15 14.51 -25.46 -15.73
N LEU A 16 15.39 -25.14 -14.79
CA LEU A 16 16.04 -23.86 -14.70
C LEU A 16 17.43 -23.90 -15.31
N TYR A 17 17.80 -22.85 -16.03
CA TYR A 17 19.08 -22.76 -16.74
C TYR A 17 19.78 -21.43 -16.48
N ILE A 18 21.10 -21.44 -16.61
CA ILE A 18 21.96 -20.25 -16.55
C ILE A 18 22.69 -20.13 -17.88
N SER A 19 22.61 -18.96 -18.49
CA SER A 19 23.47 -18.62 -19.62
C SER A 19 23.99 -17.20 -19.49
N GLY A 20 25.13 -16.92 -20.10
CA GLY A 20 25.81 -15.64 -19.92
C GLY A 20 26.87 -15.40 -20.97
N LYS A 21 27.51 -14.24 -20.88
CA LYS A 21 28.49 -13.77 -21.86
C LYS A 21 29.72 -14.69 -21.97
N SER A 22 30.06 -15.37 -20.88
CA SER A 22 31.21 -16.26 -20.82
C SER A 22 31.02 -17.52 -21.66
N LYS A 23 32.12 -18.03 -22.24
CA LYS A 23 32.12 -19.34 -22.90
C LYS A 23 31.70 -20.48 -21.97
N TYR A 24 31.97 -20.33 -20.67
CA TYR A 24 31.58 -21.31 -19.66
C TYR A 24 30.08 -21.26 -19.32
N LEU A 25 29.35 -20.27 -19.83
CA LEU A 25 27.90 -20.10 -19.67
C LEU A 25 27.18 -20.15 -21.02
N GLY A 26 27.83 -20.67 -22.06
CA GLY A 26 27.25 -20.83 -23.39
C GLY A 26 27.14 -19.57 -24.23
N GLN A 27 27.76 -18.44 -23.88
CA GLN A 27 27.78 -17.22 -24.70
C GLN A 27 26.38 -16.74 -25.14
N TRP A 28 25.42 -16.74 -24.22
CA TRP A 28 24.00 -16.44 -24.49
C TRP A 28 23.27 -17.42 -25.43
N ASN A 29 23.89 -18.55 -25.78
CA ASN A 29 23.24 -19.65 -26.49
C ASN A 29 22.50 -20.58 -25.52
N PRO A 30 21.16 -20.66 -25.57
CA PRO A 30 20.36 -21.52 -24.69
C PRO A 30 20.71 -23.01 -24.78
N GLU A 31 21.11 -23.50 -25.95
CA GLU A 31 21.52 -24.90 -26.16
C GLU A 31 22.85 -25.24 -25.47
N GLN A 32 23.64 -24.23 -25.13
CA GLN A 32 24.92 -24.37 -24.41
C GLN A 32 24.83 -23.87 -22.97
N ALA A 33 23.62 -23.61 -22.47
CA ALA A 33 23.38 -23.13 -21.12
C ALA A 33 23.64 -24.23 -20.08
N ILE A 34 23.98 -23.81 -18.86
CA ILE A 34 24.09 -24.72 -17.72
C ILE A 34 22.68 -24.98 -17.17
N ARG A 35 22.22 -26.23 -17.20
CA ARG A 35 21.01 -26.64 -16.47
C ARG A 35 21.34 -26.69 -14.97
N MET A 36 20.53 -26.01 -14.17
CA MET A 36 20.67 -26.01 -12.72
C MET A 36 20.12 -27.30 -12.11
N ILE A 37 20.60 -27.62 -10.91
CA ILE A 37 20.14 -28.79 -10.13
C ILE A 37 19.04 -28.31 -9.20
N TRP A 38 17.87 -28.94 -9.29
CA TRP A 38 16.78 -28.73 -8.33
C TRP A 38 17.10 -29.43 -7.01
N THR A 39 16.76 -28.79 -5.91
CA THR A 39 16.87 -29.33 -4.55
C THR A 39 15.57 -29.08 -3.78
N GLN A 40 15.48 -29.62 -2.56
CA GLN A 40 14.30 -29.45 -1.71
C GLN A 40 13.90 -27.96 -1.56
N ASN A 41 12.61 -27.72 -1.36
CA ASN A 41 12.01 -26.39 -1.22
C ASN A 41 12.20 -25.48 -2.45
N ASN A 42 12.17 -26.03 -3.67
CA ASN A 42 12.27 -25.24 -4.92
C ASN A 42 13.57 -24.42 -5.05
N ILE A 43 14.64 -24.86 -4.39
CA ILE A 43 15.93 -24.21 -4.47
C ILE A 43 16.70 -24.81 -5.65
N TRP A 44 17.14 -23.97 -6.57
CA TRP A 44 17.99 -24.37 -7.69
C TRP A 44 19.42 -23.93 -7.45
N ILE A 45 20.37 -24.80 -7.78
CA ILE A 45 21.80 -24.55 -7.57
C ILE A 45 22.61 -24.83 -8.83
N ALA A 46 23.67 -24.04 -9.03
CA ALA A 46 24.71 -24.31 -10.00
C ALA A 46 26.07 -23.89 -9.45
N GLU A 47 27.08 -24.71 -9.67
CA GLU A 47 28.46 -24.39 -9.36
C GLU A 47 29.17 -23.92 -10.62
N VAL A 48 29.74 -22.72 -10.57
CA VAL A 48 30.42 -22.11 -11.73
C VAL A 48 31.78 -21.57 -11.34
N ALA A 49 32.71 -21.51 -12.29
CA ALA A 49 34.01 -20.88 -12.06
C ALA A 49 33.82 -19.38 -11.79
N TYR A 50 34.45 -18.86 -10.74
CA TYR A 50 34.31 -17.45 -10.40
C TYR A 50 35.14 -16.59 -11.35
N HIS A 51 34.48 -15.67 -12.02
CA HIS A 51 35.07 -14.52 -12.69
C HIS A 51 34.00 -13.42 -12.75
N MET A 52 34.38 -12.16 -13.06
CA MET A 52 33.37 -11.13 -13.33
C MET A 52 32.55 -11.57 -14.55
N MET A 53 31.28 -11.88 -14.35
CA MET A 53 30.43 -12.47 -15.38
C MET A 53 29.07 -11.82 -15.44
N GLU A 54 28.65 -11.54 -16.67
CA GLU A 54 27.28 -11.24 -17.01
C GLU A 54 26.52 -12.53 -17.29
N TYR A 55 25.39 -12.73 -16.63
CA TYR A 55 24.56 -13.90 -16.80
C TYR A 55 23.08 -13.58 -16.63
N LYS A 56 22.25 -14.48 -17.13
CA LYS A 56 20.83 -14.55 -16.81
C LYS A 56 20.38 -15.97 -16.61
N TYR A 57 19.28 -16.10 -15.89
CA TYR A 57 18.55 -17.33 -15.82
C TYR A 57 17.41 -17.41 -16.86
N PHE A 58 17.01 -18.62 -17.21
CA PHE A 58 15.79 -18.88 -17.97
C PHE A 58 15.16 -20.23 -17.62
N ILE A 59 13.87 -20.38 -17.95
CA ILE A 59 13.12 -21.63 -17.82
C ILE A 59 12.97 -22.24 -19.20
N SER A 60 13.13 -23.57 -19.27
CA SER A 60 12.86 -24.35 -20.48
C SER A 60 12.42 -25.76 -20.10
N GLN A 61 12.06 -26.57 -21.09
CA GLN A 61 11.70 -27.97 -20.86
C GLN A 61 12.95 -28.77 -20.47
N TYR A 62 12.79 -29.70 -19.52
CA TYR A 62 13.90 -30.45 -18.94
C TYR A 62 14.65 -31.31 -19.97
N ASP A 63 13.90 -32.00 -20.84
CA ASP A 63 14.44 -32.98 -21.79
C ASP A 63 15.12 -32.34 -22.99
N LYS A 64 14.60 -31.20 -23.45
CA LYS A 64 15.12 -30.47 -24.61
C LYS A 64 14.87 -28.99 -24.43
N VAL A 65 15.88 -28.16 -24.72
CA VAL A 65 15.74 -26.71 -24.64
C VAL A 65 14.73 -26.24 -25.70
N GLN A 66 13.53 -25.90 -25.25
CA GLN A 66 12.44 -25.36 -26.06
C GLN A 66 11.53 -24.48 -25.19
N LYS A 67 10.72 -23.61 -25.82
CA LYS A 67 9.83 -22.67 -25.11
C LYS A 67 10.55 -21.84 -24.03
N ILE A 68 11.68 -21.24 -24.43
CA ILE A 68 12.56 -20.50 -23.52
C ILE A 68 11.86 -19.27 -22.95
N CYS A 69 11.91 -19.13 -21.62
CA CYS A 69 11.43 -17.94 -20.91
C CYS A 69 12.56 -17.36 -20.06
N TRP A 70 13.17 -16.27 -20.53
CA TRP A 70 14.25 -15.59 -19.84
C TRP A 70 13.77 -14.77 -18.64
N GLU A 71 14.66 -14.60 -17.66
CA GLU A 71 14.43 -13.64 -16.60
C GLU A 71 14.30 -12.21 -17.14
N SER A 72 13.37 -11.48 -16.52
CA SER A 72 13.15 -10.06 -16.76
C SER A 72 14.30 -9.20 -16.22
N GLY A 73 14.48 -8.01 -16.78
CA GLY A 73 15.44 -7.02 -16.26
C GLY A 73 16.80 -7.04 -16.95
N PRO A 74 17.77 -6.25 -16.46
CA PRO A 74 19.14 -6.25 -16.99
C PRO A 74 19.87 -7.57 -16.71
N ASN A 75 20.99 -7.80 -17.40
CA ASN A 75 21.86 -8.93 -17.09
C ASN A 75 22.40 -8.80 -15.67
N ARG A 76 22.47 -9.92 -14.95
CA ARG A 76 23.12 -9.98 -13.64
C ARG A 76 24.61 -9.88 -13.84
N VAL A 77 25.29 -9.16 -12.95
CA VAL A 77 26.75 -9.14 -12.87
C VAL A 77 27.12 -9.76 -11.54
N THR A 78 28.11 -10.66 -11.50
CA THR A 78 28.68 -11.18 -10.26
C THR A 78 29.48 -10.08 -9.54
N ASN A 79 28.77 -9.16 -8.90
CA ASN A 79 29.28 -8.22 -7.92
C ASN A 79 28.53 -8.46 -6.59
N LYS A 80 28.95 -7.82 -5.49
CA LYS A 80 28.30 -7.97 -4.16
C LYS A 80 26.83 -7.49 -4.11
N HIS A 81 26.28 -6.97 -5.21
CA HIS A 81 24.97 -6.31 -5.26
C HIS A 81 24.04 -6.86 -6.36
N SER A 82 24.16 -8.14 -6.72
CA SER A 82 23.19 -8.77 -7.63
C SER A 82 21.84 -8.97 -6.93
N ILE A 83 20.83 -8.20 -7.33
CA ILE A 83 19.44 -8.32 -6.84
C ILE A 83 18.75 -9.46 -7.61
N ASP A 84 18.03 -10.34 -6.90
CA ASP A 84 17.34 -11.46 -7.49
C ASP A 84 16.05 -11.08 -8.22
N VAL A 85 16.10 -10.88 -9.54
CA VAL A 85 15.00 -10.35 -10.35
C VAL A 85 13.80 -11.29 -10.47
N TRP A 86 13.92 -12.60 -10.22
CA TRP A 86 12.77 -13.51 -10.24
C TRP A 86 11.90 -13.43 -9.01
N ASN A 87 12.50 -13.06 -7.89
CA ASN A 87 11.74 -12.62 -6.74
C ASN A 87 11.17 -11.23 -6.97
N HIS A 88 11.27 -10.59 -8.14
CA HIS A 88 10.72 -9.25 -8.34
C HIS A 88 9.66 -9.18 -9.45
N ARG A 89 8.48 -8.64 -9.12
CA ARG A 89 7.41 -8.34 -10.07
C ARG A 89 7.43 -6.86 -10.43
N LYS A 90 7.31 -6.54 -11.73
CA LYS A 90 7.04 -5.17 -12.16
C LYS A 90 5.58 -4.87 -11.89
N ILE A 91 5.30 -3.74 -11.26
CA ILE A 91 3.94 -3.29 -10.99
C ILE A 91 3.77 -1.88 -11.54
N TYR A 92 2.73 -1.71 -12.34
CA TYR A 92 2.32 -0.42 -12.85
C TYR A 92 1.08 0.02 -12.07
N PHE A 93 1.20 1.12 -11.36
CA PHE A 93 0.07 1.81 -10.76
C PHE A 93 -0.39 2.89 -11.73
N GLN A 94 -1.66 2.84 -12.12
CA GLN A 94 -2.25 3.78 -13.03
C GLN A 94 -3.57 4.31 -12.46
N CYS A 95 -3.80 5.60 -12.67
CA CYS A 95 -5.03 6.25 -12.30
C CYS A 95 -5.45 7.33 -13.30
N VAL A 96 -6.77 7.45 -13.46
CA VAL A 96 -7.39 8.48 -14.29
C VAL A 96 -7.20 9.84 -13.61
N ASN A 97 -6.47 10.74 -14.28
CA ASN A 97 -6.15 12.09 -13.83
C ASN A 97 -6.29 13.11 -14.98
N PRO A 98 -7.52 13.33 -15.49
CA PRO A 98 -7.75 14.22 -16.63
C PRO A 98 -7.57 15.69 -16.24
N GLN A 99 -7.67 16.00 -14.94
CA GLN A 99 -7.50 17.35 -14.38
C GLN A 99 -6.03 17.68 -14.06
N ASN A 100 -5.11 16.75 -14.34
CA ASN A 100 -3.67 16.93 -14.18
C ASN A 100 -3.21 17.36 -12.78
N PHE A 101 -3.80 16.77 -11.74
CA PHE A 101 -3.34 16.98 -10.37
C PHE A 101 -1.96 16.37 -10.10
N ASP A 102 -1.28 16.91 -9.10
CA ASP A 102 -0.06 16.31 -8.57
C ASP A 102 -0.40 15.08 -7.73
N ILE A 103 -0.25 13.90 -8.33
CA ILE A 103 -0.51 12.63 -7.66
C ILE A 103 0.81 11.99 -7.22
N TYR A 104 0.80 11.47 -6.00
CA TYR A 104 1.86 10.68 -5.41
C TYR A 104 1.30 9.34 -4.96
N ILE A 105 2.19 8.37 -4.76
CA ILE A 105 1.87 7.06 -4.23
C ILE A 105 2.85 6.71 -3.10
N SER A 106 2.34 6.09 -2.04
CA SER A 106 3.14 5.48 -0.97
C SER A 106 2.68 4.04 -0.74
N GLY A 107 3.51 3.22 -0.12
CA GLY A 107 3.17 1.84 0.16
C GLY A 107 4.12 1.16 1.14
N SER A 108 3.79 -0.09 1.51
CA SER A 108 4.54 -0.89 2.49
C SER A 108 5.95 -1.27 2.02
N GLN A 109 6.19 -1.25 0.72
CA GLN A 109 7.45 -1.63 0.11
C GLN A 109 8.51 -0.54 0.24
N ILE A 110 9.78 -0.94 0.36
CA ILE A 110 10.93 -0.01 0.49
C ILE A 110 10.99 0.95 -0.72
N SER A 111 10.76 0.42 -1.93
CA SER A 111 10.72 1.22 -3.16
C SER A 111 9.56 2.24 -3.18
N MET A 112 8.50 1.98 -2.41
CA MET A 112 7.34 2.85 -2.24
C MET A 112 7.42 3.74 -0.98
N GLY A 113 8.53 3.68 -0.24
CA GLY A 113 8.81 4.58 0.89
C GLY A 113 8.24 4.15 2.24
N GLN A 114 7.72 2.92 2.39
CA GLN A 114 7.21 2.37 3.66
C GLN A 114 6.22 3.30 4.38
N PHE A 115 5.36 3.99 3.62
CA PHE A 115 4.46 5.06 4.12
C PHE A 115 5.13 6.28 4.77
N GLN A 116 6.46 6.32 4.85
CA GLN A 116 7.23 7.47 5.34
C GLN A 116 7.54 8.48 4.23
N ARG A 117 7.64 8.00 2.99
CA ARG A 117 7.93 8.81 1.79
C ARG A 117 6.89 8.60 0.70
N ARG A 118 6.49 9.70 0.05
CA ARG A 118 5.61 9.71 -1.11
C ARG A 118 6.42 9.76 -2.41
N VAL A 119 6.03 8.98 -3.41
CA VAL A 119 6.67 8.94 -4.73
C VAL A 119 5.77 9.58 -5.77
N ARG A 120 6.25 10.60 -6.48
CA ARG A 120 5.45 11.31 -7.48
C ARG A 120 5.13 10.41 -8.67
N MET A 121 3.88 10.45 -9.14
CA MET A 121 3.43 9.77 -10.35
C MET A 121 3.61 10.68 -11.56
N LYS A 122 3.95 10.09 -12.72
CA LYS A 122 4.07 10.83 -13.97
C LYS A 122 2.72 10.89 -14.66
N ASN A 123 2.22 12.08 -14.97
CA ASN A 123 1.01 12.20 -15.77
C ASN A 123 1.34 12.18 -17.27
N LYS A 124 0.58 11.39 -18.03
CA LYS A 124 0.62 11.32 -19.48
C LYS A 124 -0.80 11.12 -20.00
N ASP A 125 -1.26 12.02 -20.87
CA ASP A 125 -2.55 11.93 -21.56
C ASP A 125 -3.76 11.74 -20.61
N GLY A 126 -3.75 12.48 -19.48
CA GLY A 126 -4.82 12.38 -18.47
C GLY A 126 -4.76 11.10 -17.62
N MET A 127 -3.66 10.35 -17.67
CA MET A 127 -3.40 9.19 -16.82
C MET A 127 -2.10 9.37 -16.02
N SER A 128 -2.22 9.34 -14.70
CA SER A 128 -1.05 9.31 -13.82
C SER A 128 -0.58 7.89 -13.61
N GLN A 129 0.72 7.67 -13.82
CA GLN A 129 1.32 6.35 -13.78
C GLN A 129 2.64 6.34 -13.01
N GLN A 130 2.88 5.24 -12.30
CA GLN A 130 4.16 4.98 -11.66
C GLN A 130 4.48 3.49 -11.67
N LYS A 131 5.76 3.18 -11.93
CA LYS A 131 6.27 1.82 -12.02
C LYS A 131 7.14 1.50 -10.81
N PHE A 132 6.92 0.34 -10.21
CA PHE A 132 7.77 -0.23 -9.19
C PHE A 132 8.26 -1.63 -9.60
N VAL A 133 9.42 -2.00 -9.06
CA VAL A 133 9.96 -3.37 -9.10
C VAL A 133 9.96 -3.84 -7.66
N ILE A 134 9.15 -4.86 -7.35
CA ILE A 134 8.80 -5.22 -5.97
C ILE A 134 9.12 -6.68 -5.72
N ASN A 135 9.72 -6.96 -4.57
CA ASN A 135 10.01 -8.32 -4.15
C ASN A 135 8.71 -9.10 -3.83
N ILE A 136 8.57 -10.31 -4.37
CA ILE A 136 7.43 -11.23 -4.29
C ILE A 136 7.45 -12.05 -2.98
N ASP A 137 8.54 -12.02 -2.22
CA ASP A 137 8.59 -12.61 -0.87
C ASP A 137 7.44 -12.10 0.02
N ASP A 138 7.03 -10.83 -0.18
CA ASP A 138 5.80 -10.27 0.36
C ASP A 138 4.63 -10.51 -0.60
N CYS A 139 3.85 -11.57 -0.36
CA CYS A 139 2.68 -11.89 -1.17
C CYS A 139 1.61 -10.77 -1.21
N GLN A 140 1.59 -9.85 -0.23
CA GLN A 140 0.66 -8.74 -0.17
C GLN A 140 1.37 -7.39 -0.02
N ILE A 141 1.03 -6.45 -0.90
CA ILE A 141 1.48 -5.07 -0.82
C ILE A 141 0.32 -4.18 -0.38
N GLN A 142 0.61 -3.26 0.53
CA GLN A 142 -0.31 -2.18 0.89
C GLN A 142 0.13 -0.89 0.21
N TYR A 143 -0.80 -0.12 -0.35
CA TYR A 143 -0.48 1.14 -1.03
C TYR A 143 -1.59 2.18 -0.91
N GLN A 144 -1.21 3.43 -1.14
CA GLN A 144 -2.09 4.59 -1.01
C GLN A 144 -1.71 5.67 -2.02
N TYR A 145 -2.70 6.29 -2.66
CA TYR A 145 -2.52 7.48 -3.50
C TYR A 145 -2.68 8.75 -2.69
N HIS A 146 -1.93 9.79 -3.03
CA HIS A 146 -2.05 11.13 -2.46
C HIS A 146 -2.20 12.14 -3.58
N ILE A 147 -3.24 12.96 -3.53
CA ILE A 147 -3.50 14.00 -4.52
C ILE A 147 -3.26 15.34 -3.83
N VAL A 148 -2.32 16.11 -4.35
CA VAL A 148 -2.00 17.44 -3.83
C VAL A 148 -2.78 18.47 -4.64
N THR A 149 -3.72 19.13 -3.97
CA THR A 149 -4.45 20.30 -4.49
C THR A 149 -4.35 21.45 -3.48
N LYS A 150 -5.31 22.40 -3.47
CA LYS A 150 -5.43 23.36 -2.36
C LYS A 150 -5.61 22.67 -1.00
N SER A 151 -6.14 21.45 -1.00
CA SER A 151 -6.14 20.51 0.12
C SER A 151 -5.39 19.23 -0.28
N GLU A 152 -4.61 18.67 0.65
CA GLU A 152 -4.02 17.35 0.45
C GLU A 152 -5.06 16.26 0.66
N PHE A 153 -5.24 15.41 -0.33
CA PHE A 153 -6.12 14.26 -0.30
C PHE A 153 -5.29 12.97 -0.29
N SER A 154 -5.74 11.93 0.42
CA SER A 154 -5.12 10.59 0.37
C SER A 154 -6.20 9.52 0.29
N SER A 155 -6.05 8.53 -0.60
CA SER A 155 -7.01 7.42 -0.77
C SER A 155 -6.97 6.48 0.43
N PRO A 156 -7.93 5.55 0.61
CA PRO A 156 -7.75 4.40 1.50
C PRO A 156 -6.46 3.63 1.24
N VAL A 157 -6.02 2.88 2.24
CA VAL A 157 -4.94 1.91 2.07
C VAL A 157 -5.52 0.69 1.35
N TYR A 158 -5.13 0.52 0.10
CA TYR A 158 -5.47 -0.63 -0.72
C TYR A 158 -4.51 -1.78 -0.46
N LYS A 159 -4.97 -3.01 -0.71
CA LYS A 159 -4.15 -4.23 -0.64
C LYS A 159 -4.16 -4.91 -2.00
N VAL A 160 -3.00 -5.35 -2.46
CA VAL A 160 -2.86 -6.16 -3.67
C VAL A 160 -2.10 -7.43 -3.36
N ASP A 161 -2.65 -8.56 -3.81
CA ASP A 161 -2.00 -9.85 -3.75
C ASP A 161 -1.17 -10.06 -5.03
N LEU A 162 0.13 -10.31 -4.85
CA LEU A 162 1.09 -10.54 -5.93
C LEU A 162 0.97 -11.91 -6.58
N ASN A 163 0.22 -12.84 -5.98
CA ASN A 163 0.00 -14.16 -6.53
C ASN A 163 -1.23 -14.21 -7.44
N CYS A 164 -2.05 -13.16 -7.49
CA CYS A 164 -3.16 -13.07 -8.43
C CYS A 164 -2.64 -13.10 -9.88
N GLN A 165 -3.07 -14.13 -10.64
CA GLN A 165 -2.84 -14.23 -12.07
C GLN A 165 -3.72 -13.21 -12.80
N GLN A 166 -3.12 -12.33 -13.60
CA GLN A 166 -3.84 -11.48 -14.55
C GLN A 166 -3.62 -12.05 -15.96
N GLN A 167 -4.70 -12.18 -16.75
CA GLN A 167 -4.68 -12.77 -18.09
C GLN A 167 -3.90 -11.95 -19.14
N TYR A 168 -3.64 -10.66 -18.89
CA TYR A 168 -3.24 -9.72 -19.95
C TYR A 168 -1.77 -9.31 -19.95
N TYR A 169 -1.02 -9.45 -18.85
CA TYR A 169 0.38 -9.04 -18.77
C TYR A 169 1.25 -10.13 -18.13
N LYS A 170 2.01 -10.82 -19.00
CA LYS A 170 2.86 -11.96 -18.60
C LYS A 170 3.97 -11.57 -17.62
N ASP A 171 4.47 -10.33 -17.70
CA ASP A 171 5.67 -9.87 -16.97
C ASP A 171 5.45 -8.65 -16.05
N ALA A 172 4.20 -8.18 -15.90
CA ALA A 172 3.87 -7.04 -15.06
C ALA A 172 2.44 -7.14 -14.50
N LEU A 173 2.24 -6.68 -13.27
CA LEU A 173 0.91 -6.50 -12.71
C LEU A 173 0.45 -5.06 -12.99
N LEU A 174 -0.71 -4.91 -13.64
CA LEU A 174 -1.32 -3.60 -13.80
C LEU A 174 -2.36 -3.41 -12.69
N ILE A 175 -2.16 -2.34 -11.92
CA ILE A 175 -3.10 -1.87 -10.91
C ILE A 175 -3.70 -0.59 -11.45
N PHE A 176 -4.88 -0.72 -12.03
CA PHE A 176 -5.66 0.40 -12.51
C PHE A 176 -6.67 0.80 -11.43
N SER A 177 -6.69 2.08 -11.08
CA SER A 177 -7.71 2.65 -10.22
C SER A 177 -8.53 3.65 -11.02
N ASP A 178 -9.79 3.28 -11.27
CA ASP A 178 -10.83 4.24 -11.60
C ASP A 178 -11.36 4.88 -10.31
N GLY A 179 -12.17 5.94 -10.45
CA GLY A 179 -12.84 6.53 -9.30
C GLY A 179 -11.94 7.29 -8.31
N LEU A 180 -10.66 7.52 -8.61
CA LEU A 180 -9.85 8.46 -7.81
C LEU A 180 -10.39 9.90 -7.88
N THR A 181 -11.11 10.23 -8.94
CA THR A 181 -11.93 11.44 -9.07
C THR A 181 -13.22 11.41 -8.23
N LYS A 182 -13.63 10.23 -7.71
CA LYS A 182 -14.77 10.00 -6.79
C LYS A 182 -14.31 9.72 -5.34
N LEU A 183 -13.05 10.00 -5.00
CA LEU A 183 -12.46 9.78 -3.68
C LEU A 183 -13.15 10.63 -2.59
N LYS A 184 -14.26 10.11 -2.05
CA LYS A 184 -14.95 10.73 -0.92
C LYS A 184 -14.67 10.05 0.42
N GLN A 185 -14.09 8.86 0.49
CA GLN A 185 -14.29 8.03 1.68
C GLN A 185 -13.03 7.33 2.18
N MET A 186 -12.49 7.85 3.27
CA MET A 186 -11.26 7.42 3.92
C MET A 186 -11.56 7.28 5.42
N ILE A 187 -11.27 6.12 6.05
CA ILE A 187 -11.43 5.88 7.49
C ILE A 187 -10.06 5.47 8.08
N PHE A 188 -9.61 6.17 9.11
CA PHE A 188 -8.36 5.99 9.81
C PHE A 188 -8.62 5.56 11.24
N GLN A 189 -8.14 4.40 11.68
CA GLN A 189 -8.16 4.06 13.10
C GLN A 189 -7.01 4.77 13.83
N LEU A 190 -7.34 5.70 14.72
CA LEU A 190 -6.36 6.50 15.46
C LEU A 190 -5.90 5.80 16.74
N ASN A 191 -6.82 5.09 17.40
CA ASN A 191 -6.54 4.21 18.52
C ASN A 191 -7.67 3.18 18.70
N LYS A 192 -7.65 2.43 19.80
CA LYS A 192 -8.65 1.40 20.10
C LYS A 192 -10.09 1.93 20.26
N ASN A 193 -10.27 3.22 20.49
CA ASN A 193 -11.56 3.86 20.77
C ASN A 193 -12.00 4.88 19.71
N ILE A 194 -11.12 5.27 18.76
CA ILE A 194 -11.40 6.34 17.82
C ILE A 194 -10.96 5.95 16.41
N CYS A 195 -11.90 6.06 15.47
CA CYS A 195 -11.68 6.12 14.04
C CYS A 195 -12.01 7.53 13.52
N TYR A 196 -11.34 7.98 12.46
CA TYR A 196 -11.55 9.27 11.83
C TYR A 196 -11.80 9.11 10.34
N GLY A 197 -12.75 9.84 9.77
CA GLY A 197 -12.92 9.78 8.33
C GLY A 197 -13.84 10.83 7.73
N TYR A 198 -14.42 10.46 6.60
CA TYR A 198 -15.36 11.26 5.84
C TYR A 198 -16.72 11.38 6.54
N VAL A 199 -17.44 12.46 6.22
CA VAL A 199 -18.83 12.64 6.66
C VAL A 199 -19.73 11.76 5.79
N PRO A 200 -20.52 10.83 6.36
CA PRO A 200 -21.45 10.00 5.59
C PRO A 200 -22.60 10.86 5.05
N LEU A 201 -22.86 10.76 3.75
CA LEU A 201 -23.88 11.56 3.05
C LEU A 201 -25.02 10.69 2.51
N GLU A 202 -24.72 9.46 2.12
CA GLU A 202 -25.67 8.54 1.49
C GLU A 202 -25.90 7.28 2.35
N ASN A 203 -27.03 6.59 2.14
CA ASN A 203 -27.36 5.38 2.92
C ASN A 203 -26.28 4.28 2.81
N GLU A 204 -25.62 4.17 1.65
CA GLU A 204 -24.53 3.22 1.44
C GLU A 204 -23.36 3.45 2.40
N ASP A 205 -23.08 4.71 2.76
CA ASP A 205 -22.02 5.10 3.68
C ASP A 205 -22.28 4.60 5.10
N TYR A 206 -23.53 4.78 5.55
CA TYR A 206 -23.97 4.30 6.87
C TYR A 206 -23.91 2.77 6.92
N GLN A 207 -24.29 2.07 5.85
CA GLN A 207 -24.18 0.61 5.78
C GLN A 207 -22.71 0.13 5.79
N ALA A 208 -21.80 0.83 5.11
CA ALA A 208 -20.37 0.53 5.13
C ALA A 208 -19.77 0.71 6.54
N LEU A 209 -20.11 1.80 7.24
CA LEU A 209 -19.70 2.06 8.63
C LEU A 209 -20.27 1.01 9.59
N LYS A 210 -21.53 0.59 9.40
CA LYS A 210 -22.18 -0.48 10.18
C LYS A 210 -21.42 -1.80 10.07
N LYS A 211 -21.04 -2.21 8.85
CA LYS A 211 -20.24 -3.43 8.60
C LYS A 211 -18.88 -3.39 9.27
N ALA A 212 -18.30 -2.20 9.44
CA ALA A 212 -17.05 -1.98 10.16
C ALA A 212 -17.22 -1.86 11.69
N ASN A 213 -18.42 -2.13 12.22
CA ASN A 213 -18.78 -1.99 13.64
C ASN A 213 -18.66 -0.55 14.19
N LEU A 214 -18.75 0.46 13.31
CA LEU A 214 -18.72 1.88 13.68
C LEU A 214 -20.16 2.39 13.84
N LYS A 215 -20.74 2.13 15.01
CA LYS A 215 -22.15 2.43 15.31
C LYS A 215 -22.37 3.83 15.89
N THR A 216 -21.31 4.57 16.21
CA THR A 216 -21.42 5.92 16.77
C THR A 216 -20.57 6.89 15.96
N ILE A 217 -21.24 7.83 15.30
CA ILE A 217 -20.66 8.82 14.41
C ILE A 217 -20.77 10.18 15.10
N ILE A 218 -19.64 10.89 15.19
CA ILE A 218 -19.54 12.24 15.74
C ILE A 218 -19.03 13.15 14.63
N GLU A 219 -19.91 14.03 14.18
CA GLU A 219 -19.56 15.07 13.23
C GLU A 219 -19.30 16.37 13.99
N PHE A 220 -18.13 16.98 13.77
CA PHE A 220 -17.81 18.28 14.35
C PHE A 220 -18.14 19.42 13.39
N CYS A 221 -18.95 20.37 13.82
CA CYS A 221 -19.25 21.61 13.11
C CYS A 221 -18.80 22.84 13.92
N ASN A 222 -18.83 24.00 13.27
CA ASN A 222 -18.45 25.30 13.86
C ASN A 222 -19.31 26.40 13.25
N THR A 223 -20.61 26.34 13.51
CA THR A 223 -21.65 27.08 12.79
C THR A 223 -22.49 27.92 13.74
N LYS A 224 -22.23 29.25 13.78
CA LYS A 224 -22.95 30.27 14.58
C LYS A 224 -23.20 29.88 16.06
N GLU A 225 -23.80 30.79 16.81
CA GLU A 225 -24.07 30.60 18.24
C GLU A 225 -25.31 29.70 18.41
N GLN A 226 -25.10 28.39 18.49
CA GLN A 226 -26.13 27.36 18.68
C GLN A 226 -25.74 26.38 19.81
N SER A 227 -26.65 25.48 20.18
CA SER A 227 -26.44 24.47 21.23
C SER A 227 -25.26 23.55 20.93
N LEU A 228 -24.61 23.04 21.99
CA LEU A 228 -23.45 22.13 21.90
C LEU A 228 -23.73 20.88 21.05
N LEU A 229 -24.95 20.33 21.16
CA LEU A 229 -25.45 19.26 20.31
C LEU A 229 -26.50 19.88 19.40
N GLU A 230 -26.24 19.85 18.09
CA GLU A 230 -27.14 20.43 17.09
C GLU A 230 -28.18 19.41 16.62
N GLN A 231 -27.77 18.16 16.42
CA GLN A 231 -28.65 17.12 15.89
C GLN A 231 -28.22 15.73 16.37
N GLN A 232 -29.20 14.90 16.72
CA GLN A 232 -29.03 13.47 16.96
C GLN A 232 -29.99 12.72 16.05
N THR A 233 -29.45 11.99 15.08
CA THR A 233 -30.22 11.08 14.24
C THR A 233 -29.86 9.64 14.57
N LYS A 234 -30.89 8.81 14.73
CA LYS A 234 -30.72 7.36 14.80
C LYS A 234 -31.11 6.79 13.45
N TYR A 235 -30.14 6.19 12.77
CA TYR A 235 -30.37 5.46 11.54
C TYR A 235 -30.18 3.97 11.82
N GLU A 236 -31.28 3.23 11.90
CA GLU A 236 -31.28 1.85 12.40
C GLU A 236 -30.59 1.74 13.78
N ASP A 237 -29.39 1.16 13.81
CA ASP A 237 -28.53 0.92 14.99
C ASP A 237 -27.35 1.90 15.10
N ILE A 238 -27.26 2.88 14.20
CA ILE A 238 -26.18 3.88 14.18
C ILE A 238 -26.69 5.18 14.81
N VAL A 239 -25.90 5.71 15.75
CA VAL A 239 -26.12 7.01 16.38
C VAL A 239 -25.21 8.03 15.70
N HIS A 240 -25.79 9.00 14.99
CA HIS A 240 -25.07 10.11 14.39
C HIS A 240 -25.33 11.39 15.20
N LEU A 241 -24.26 11.97 15.77
CA LEU A 241 -24.27 13.16 16.61
C LEU A 241 -23.53 14.30 15.92
N ILE A 242 -24.17 15.45 15.77
CA ILE A 242 -23.54 16.68 15.29
C ILE A 242 -23.22 17.57 16.49
N VAL A 243 -21.92 17.85 16.69
CA VAL A 243 -21.38 18.58 17.83
C VAL A 243 -20.80 19.91 17.37
N ASN A 244 -21.36 21.02 17.88
CA ASN A 244 -20.90 22.36 17.55
C ASN A 244 -19.79 22.83 18.50
N LEU A 245 -18.63 23.13 17.91
CA LEU A 245 -17.45 23.61 18.64
C LEU A 245 -17.33 25.15 18.65
N TYR A 246 -18.36 25.90 18.25
CA TYR A 246 -18.34 27.37 18.15
C TYR A 246 -17.83 28.06 19.43
N HIS A 247 -18.33 27.63 20.59
CA HIS A 247 -17.95 28.17 21.90
C HIS A 247 -16.64 27.63 22.48
N PHE A 248 -15.97 26.69 21.80
CA PHE A 248 -14.71 26.13 22.30
C PHE A 248 -13.53 27.08 22.10
N LYS A 249 -13.67 28.16 21.32
CA LYS A 249 -12.60 29.12 20.95
C LYS A 249 -11.95 29.91 22.10
N GLN A 250 -12.37 29.71 23.35
CA GLN A 250 -11.81 30.38 24.53
C GLN A 250 -10.54 29.67 25.07
N GLU A 251 -9.80 30.34 25.95
CA GLU A 251 -8.70 29.74 26.72
C GLU A 251 -9.15 28.38 27.29
N ASN A 252 -8.38 27.31 27.02
CA ASN A 252 -8.67 25.90 27.36
C ASN A 252 -9.47 25.05 26.34
N PHE A 253 -9.55 25.44 25.06
CA PHE A 253 -10.11 24.61 23.95
C PHE A 253 -9.75 23.12 24.06
N ALA A 254 -8.45 22.82 24.17
CA ALA A 254 -7.95 21.43 24.14
C ALA A 254 -8.40 20.60 25.35
N LYS A 255 -8.47 21.23 26.54
CA LYS A 255 -8.89 20.57 27.79
C LYS A 255 -10.38 20.26 27.75
N ARG A 256 -11.21 21.18 27.27
CA ARG A 256 -12.66 20.96 27.11
C ARG A 256 -12.95 19.89 26.06
N LEU A 257 -12.23 19.92 24.93
CA LEU A 257 -12.39 18.90 23.88
C LEU A 257 -11.99 17.50 24.37
N LEU A 258 -10.91 17.40 25.15
CA LEU A 258 -10.48 16.16 25.79
C LEU A 258 -11.57 15.59 26.71
N GLN A 259 -12.12 16.42 27.61
CA GLN A 259 -13.18 16.00 28.53
C GLN A 259 -14.42 15.50 27.78
N LEU A 260 -14.84 16.22 26.74
CA LEU A 260 -15.97 15.82 25.91
C LEU A 260 -15.75 14.46 25.25
N ILE A 261 -14.61 14.27 24.58
CA ILE A 261 -14.28 13.01 23.91
C ILE A 261 -14.18 11.86 24.92
N GLN A 262 -13.63 12.09 26.12
CA GLN A 262 -13.57 11.07 27.18
C GLN A 262 -14.95 10.61 27.63
N VAL A 263 -15.89 11.53 27.85
CA VAL A 263 -17.28 11.19 28.20
C VAL A 263 -17.94 10.39 27.09
N LEU A 264 -17.69 10.75 25.83
CA LEU A 264 -18.23 10.02 24.67
C LEU A 264 -17.63 8.61 24.55
N ILE A 265 -16.33 8.44 24.83
CA ILE A 265 -15.68 7.11 24.86
C ILE A 265 -16.27 6.26 25.98
N GLN A 266 -16.47 6.81 27.18
CA GLN A 266 -17.09 6.09 28.30
C GLN A 266 -18.50 5.60 27.96
N LYS A 267 -19.27 6.41 27.23
CA LYS A 267 -20.65 6.09 26.87
C LYS A 267 -20.76 5.11 25.70
N TYR A 268 -19.92 5.24 24.67
CA TYR A 268 -20.11 4.54 23.38
C TYR A 268 -18.97 3.60 22.97
N GLN A 269 -17.88 3.55 23.74
CA GLN A 269 -16.70 2.69 23.55
C GLN A 269 -15.87 2.94 22.28
N LEU A 270 -16.48 2.98 21.09
CA LEU A 270 -15.83 3.19 19.80
C LEU A 270 -16.51 4.33 19.03
N LEU A 271 -15.74 5.37 18.72
CA LEU A 271 -16.21 6.60 18.11
C LEU A 271 -15.65 6.75 16.70
N TYR A 272 -16.52 7.07 15.73
CA TYR A 272 -16.11 7.50 14.40
C TYR A 272 -16.27 9.02 14.29
N ILE A 273 -15.17 9.74 14.12
CA ILE A 273 -15.13 11.20 14.08
C ILE A 273 -14.99 11.69 12.63
N CYS A 274 -15.81 12.64 12.21
CA CYS A 274 -15.76 13.19 10.85
C CYS A 274 -15.93 14.72 10.81
N ASN A 275 -15.69 15.28 9.61
CA ASN A 275 -15.70 16.72 9.28
C ASN A 275 -14.50 17.52 9.81
N ASN A 276 -14.15 18.57 9.05
CA ASN A 276 -13.02 19.51 8.97
C ASN A 276 -12.25 19.93 10.25
N SER A 277 -12.01 18.97 11.14
CA SER A 277 -11.43 19.15 12.47
C SER A 277 -10.15 18.35 12.64
N LEU A 278 -9.47 17.98 11.55
CA LEU A 278 -8.20 17.23 11.62
C LEU A 278 -7.18 17.97 12.52
N THR A 279 -7.22 19.31 12.53
CA THR A 279 -6.47 20.17 13.43
C THR A 279 -6.88 20.02 14.90
N HIS A 280 -8.18 19.96 15.20
CA HIS A 280 -8.70 19.76 16.56
C HIS A 280 -8.48 18.35 17.08
N LEU A 281 -8.59 17.35 16.19
CA LEU A 281 -8.32 15.95 16.48
C LEU A 281 -6.82 15.71 16.74
N ARG A 282 -5.94 16.36 15.98
CA ARG A 282 -4.50 16.39 16.28
C ARG A 282 -4.20 17.05 17.62
N LYS A 283 -4.87 18.16 17.96
CA LYS A 283 -4.75 18.80 19.28
C LYS A 283 -5.19 17.83 20.40
N TYR A 284 -6.32 17.14 20.23
CA TYR A 284 -6.75 16.08 21.15
C TYR A 284 -5.68 14.99 21.29
N LEU A 285 -5.22 14.39 20.20
CA LEU A 285 -4.22 13.31 20.22
C LEU A 285 -2.94 13.76 20.93
N SER A 286 -2.46 14.98 20.65
CA SER A 286 -1.26 15.53 21.28
C SER A 286 -1.36 15.70 22.80
N VAL A 287 -2.57 15.97 23.31
CA VAL A 287 -2.82 16.11 24.74
C VAL A 287 -3.09 14.74 25.36
N TYR A 288 -3.82 13.88 24.66
CA TYR A 288 -4.11 12.51 25.09
C TYR A 288 -2.85 11.67 25.23
N GLU A 289 -1.93 11.72 24.26
CA GLU A 289 -0.64 11.02 24.31
C GLU A 289 0.21 11.48 25.50
N LYS A 290 0.27 12.80 25.75
CA LYS A 290 0.98 13.36 26.91
C LYS A 290 0.42 12.89 28.25
N LEU A 291 -0.89 12.66 28.34
CA LEU A 291 -1.55 12.16 29.55
C LEU A 291 -1.46 10.63 29.67
N SER A 292 -1.40 9.92 28.54
CA SER A 292 -1.35 8.45 28.48
C SER A 292 0.06 7.91 28.71
N PHE A 293 1.09 8.67 28.33
CA PHE A 293 2.51 8.29 28.39
C PHE A 293 3.37 9.24 29.24
N GLY A 294 2.74 10.12 30.04
CA GLY A 294 3.47 10.89 31.04
C GLY A 294 4.09 9.96 32.10
N PRO A 295 5.25 10.31 32.68
CA PRO A 295 5.83 9.53 33.76
C PRO A 295 4.79 9.43 34.88
N GLN A 296 4.37 8.20 35.20
CA GLN A 296 3.60 7.94 36.40
C GLN A 296 4.42 8.45 37.57
N LYS A 297 3.93 9.48 38.25
CA LYS A 297 4.45 9.87 39.57
C LYS A 297 4.02 8.85 40.60
#